data_AF-A0A2D3WHF8-F1
#
_entry.id   AF-A0A2D3WHF8-F1
#
_cell.length_a   1.000
_cell.length_b   1.000
_cell.length_c   1.000
_cell.angle_alpha   90.00
_cell.angle_beta   90.00
_cell.angle_gamma   90.00
#
_symmetry.space_group_name_H-M   'P 1'
#
loop_
_entity.id
_entity.type
_entity.pdbx_description
1 polymer ?
#
loop_
_entity_poly.entity_id
_entity_poly.type
_entity_poly.pdbx_seq_one_letter_code
_entity_poly.pdbx_strand_id
1 'polypeptide(L)'
;MQFDLKLPLLGFETVSKMELQKIDEIFLRLESIGEGPSFTLISPFALREYSFDIPSSLQALMGITPESNLLIYNIMILQTPIEKSTINFVAPLIFNTDNQLMAQIIIDNRSDFGIAEPIKNYLKGASDV
;
A
#
# COMPACT_ATOMS: atom_id res chain seq x y z
N MET A 1 9.89 7.52 -7.70
CA MET A 1 10.78 6.33 -7.62
C MET A 1 10.15 5.24 -8.45
N GLN A 2 10.90 4.50 -9.26
CA GLN A 2 10.35 3.44 -10.12
C GLN A 2 10.70 2.09 -9.51
N PHE A 3 9.73 1.18 -9.43
CA PHE A 3 9.87 -0.13 -8.83
C PHE A 3 9.51 -1.24 -9.81
N ASP A 4 10.29 -2.32 -9.79
CA ASP A 4 10.00 -3.56 -10.50
C ASP A 4 9.06 -4.45 -9.67
N LEU A 5 7.97 -4.92 -10.27
CA LEU A 5 7.05 -5.85 -9.61
C LEU A 5 7.65 -7.24 -9.57
N LYS A 6 7.68 -7.84 -8.37
CA LYS A 6 8.13 -9.21 -8.17
C LYS A 6 7.00 -10.24 -8.14
N LEU A 7 5.78 -9.80 -7.92
CA LEU A 7 4.57 -10.60 -8.05
C LEU A 7 3.61 -9.89 -9.02
N PRO A 8 2.78 -10.64 -9.77
CA PRO A 8 1.71 -10.04 -10.56
C PRO A 8 0.83 -9.15 -9.69
N LEU A 9 0.51 -7.95 -10.19
CA LEU A 9 -0.50 -7.11 -9.56
C LEU A 9 -1.88 -7.66 -9.91
N LEU A 10 -2.71 -7.93 -8.89
CA LEU A 10 -4.00 -8.58 -9.09
C LEU A 10 -4.91 -7.73 -9.99
N GLY A 11 -5.40 -8.30 -11.08
CA GLY A 11 -6.21 -7.62 -12.08
C GLY A 11 -5.42 -6.81 -13.11
N PHE A 12 -4.09 -6.81 -13.03
CA PHE A 12 -3.18 -6.07 -13.91
C PHE A 12 -1.92 -6.90 -14.22
N GLU A 13 -2.12 -8.12 -14.72
CA GLU A 13 -1.07 -9.13 -14.85
C GLU A 13 0.03 -8.76 -15.87
N THR A 14 -0.25 -7.81 -16.77
CA THR A 14 0.70 -7.31 -17.76
C THR A 14 1.65 -6.24 -17.21
N VAL A 15 1.35 -5.70 -16.03
CA VAL A 15 2.14 -4.64 -15.40
C VAL A 15 3.39 -5.22 -14.76
N SER A 16 4.55 -4.70 -15.14
CA SER A 16 5.85 -5.13 -14.60
C SER A 16 6.60 -4.04 -13.83
N LYS A 17 6.24 -2.77 -14.01
CA LYS A 17 6.86 -1.63 -13.34
C LYS A 17 5.83 -0.59 -12.94
N MET A 18 6.07 0.05 -11.80
CA MET A 18 5.26 1.15 -11.31
C MET A 18 6.14 2.31 -10.84
N GLU A 19 5.66 3.54 -10.99
CA GLU A 19 6.26 4.74 -10.46
C GLU A 19 5.49 5.22 -9.23
N LEU A 20 6.21 5.35 -8.12
CA LEU A 20 5.74 5.91 -6.86
C LEU A 20 6.11 7.39 -6.76
N GLN A 21 5.11 8.25 -6.58
CA GLN A 21 5.25 9.70 -6.47
C GLN A 21 4.61 10.17 -5.16
N LYS A 22 5.30 11.07 -4.44
CA LYS A 22 4.75 11.69 -3.24
C LYS A 22 3.72 12.75 -3.62
N ILE A 23 2.52 12.68 -3.06
CA ILE A 23 1.51 13.73 -3.19
C ILE A 23 1.65 14.70 -2.01
N ASP A 24 1.63 14.15 -0.80
CA ASP A 24 1.90 14.89 0.45
C ASP A 24 2.53 13.96 1.51
N GLU A 25 2.44 14.31 2.80
CA GLU A 25 3.05 13.53 3.88
C GLU A 25 2.47 12.12 4.04
N ILE A 26 1.17 11.94 3.81
CA ILE A 26 0.50 10.65 4.06
C ILE A 26 -0.03 10.01 2.78
N PHE A 27 -0.19 10.78 1.69
CA PHE A 27 -0.68 10.32 0.40
C PHE A 27 0.43 10.22 -0.65
N LEU A 28 0.44 9.10 -1.36
CA LEU A 28 1.30 8.86 -2.51
C LEU A 28 0.43 8.46 -3.72
N ARG A 29 0.95 8.69 -4.92
CA ARG A 29 0.42 8.13 -6.16
C ARG A 29 1.32 6.98 -6.59
N LEU A 30 0.73 5.86 -7.00
CA LEU A 30 1.43 4.75 -7.63
C LEU A 30 0.84 4.52 -9.02
N GLU A 31 1.66 4.66 -10.06
CA GLU A 31 1.19 4.64 -11.44
C GLU A 31 1.99 3.64 -12.29
N SER A 32 1.32 2.95 -13.21
CA SER A 32 2.00 2.05 -14.12
C SER A 32 2.91 2.82 -15.08
N ILE A 33 4.09 2.26 -15.34
CA ILE A 33 4.96 2.78 -16.41
C ILE A 33 4.44 2.22 -17.74
N GLY A 34 3.64 3.02 -18.45
CA GLY A 34 2.98 2.64 -19.69
C GLY A 34 1.45 2.60 -19.55
N GLU A 35 0.79 1.72 -20.29
CA GLU A 35 -0.65 1.48 -20.11
C GLU A 35 -0.89 0.66 -18.85
N GLY A 36 -1.74 1.15 -17.96
CA GLY A 36 -2.07 0.43 -16.74
C GLY A 36 -2.76 1.31 -15.70
N PRO A 37 -2.86 0.80 -14.46
CA PRO A 37 -3.57 1.49 -13.39
C PRO A 37 -2.77 2.64 -12.78
N SER A 38 -3.51 3.54 -12.13
CA SER A 38 -3.00 4.58 -11.25
C SER A 38 -3.78 4.53 -9.93
N PHE A 39 -3.08 4.43 -8.81
CA PHE A 39 -3.66 4.26 -7.48
C PHE A 39 -3.28 5.43 -6.58
N THR A 40 -4.20 5.79 -5.69
CA THR A 40 -3.87 6.61 -4.52
C THR A 40 -3.52 5.68 -3.37
N LEU A 41 -2.40 5.96 -2.71
CA LEU A 41 -1.87 5.21 -1.60
C LEU A 41 -1.91 6.07 -0.34
N ILE A 42 -2.11 5.43 0.81
CA ILE A 42 -2.05 6.07 2.13
C ILE A 42 -1.19 5.25 3.09
N SER A 43 -0.42 5.93 3.94
CA SER A 43 0.35 5.25 4.98
C SER A 43 -0.60 4.69 6.05
N PRO A 44 -0.64 3.36 6.26
CA PRO A 44 -1.53 2.79 7.28
C PRO A 44 -1.13 3.16 8.70
N PHE A 45 0.16 3.42 8.95
CA PHE A 45 0.68 3.76 10.27
C PHE A 45 0.20 5.13 10.77
N ALA A 46 -0.24 6.00 9.85
CA ALA A 46 -0.88 7.27 10.22
C ALA A 46 -2.32 7.10 10.73
N LEU A 47 -2.93 5.93 10.51
CA LEU A 47 -4.35 5.69 10.73
C LEU A 47 -4.63 4.73 11.89
N ARG A 48 -3.80 3.70 12.04
CA ARG A 48 -3.98 2.66 13.05
C ARG A 48 -2.64 1.99 13.39
N GLU A 49 -2.63 1.26 14.49
CA GLU A 49 -1.61 0.22 14.66
C GLU A 49 -1.75 -0.80 13.52
N TYR A 50 -0.68 -0.97 12.75
CA TYR A 50 -0.66 -1.79 11.57
C TYR A 50 0.62 -2.63 11.57
N SER A 51 0.46 -3.95 11.59
CA SER A 51 1.55 -4.92 11.63
C SER A 51 1.11 -6.19 10.93
N PHE A 52 2.04 -6.90 10.32
CA PHE A 52 1.81 -8.19 9.66
C PHE A 52 3.16 -8.85 9.38
N ASP A 53 3.15 -10.16 9.18
CA ASP A 53 4.34 -10.90 8.81
C ASP A 53 4.49 -10.95 7.29
N ILE A 54 5.68 -10.63 6.79
CA ILE A 54 6.03 -10.84 5.39
C ILE A 54 6.51 -12.29 5.24
N PRO A 55 5.91 -13.12 4.37
CA PRO A 55 6.35 -14.50 4.18
C PRO A 55 7.84 -14.59 3.79
N SER A 56 8.59 -15.54 4.35
CA SER A 56 10.03 -15.67 4.10
C SER A 56 10.36 -15.86 2.61
N SER A 57 9.48 -16.50 1.85
CA SER A 57 9.61 -16.64 0.39
C SER A 57 9.58 -15.28 -0.32
N LEU A 58 8.72 -14.37 0.13
CA LEU A 58 8.65 -13.02 -0.40
C LEU A 58 9.82 -12.17 0.08
N GLN A 59 10.25 -12.32 1.34
CA GLN A 59 11.46 -11.66 1.83
C GLN A 59 12.67 -12.00 0.96
N ALA A 60 12.86 -13.29 0.65
CA ALA A 60 13.93 -13.74 -0.25
C ALA A 60 13.76 -13.17 -1.67
N LEU A 61 12.55 -13.19 -2.22
CA LEU A 61 12.25 -12.68 -3.57
C LEU A 61 12.49 -11.17 -3.71
N MET A 62 12.20 -10.40 -2.64
CA MET A 62 12.35 -8.95 -2.59
C MET A 62 13.69 -8.50 -1.98
N GLY A 63 14.57 -9.43 -1.59
CA GLY A 63 15.84 -9.12 -0.93
C GLY A 63 15.67 -8.33 0.37
N ILE A 64 14.68 -8.68 1.19
CA ILE A 64 14.36 -8.02 2.45
C ILE A 64 15.21 -8.64 3.58
N THR A 65 15.85 -7.80 4.37
CA THR A 65 16.59 -8.13 5.60
C THR A 65 16.09 -7.23 6.74
N PRO A 66 16.49 -7.49 8.01
CA PRO A 66 16.12 -6.63 9.14
C PRO A 66 16.56 -5.16 9.00
N GLU A 67 17.59 -4.89 8.19
CA GLU A 67 18.14 -3.57 7.94
C GLU A 67 17.56 -2.89 6.68
N SER A 68 16.64 -3.56 5.97
CA SER A 68 16.09 -3.03 4.73
C SER A 68 15.24 -1.78 4.93
N ASN A 69 15.38 -0.82 4.01
CA ASN A 69 14.56 0.38 3.97
C ASN A 69 13.26 0.08 3.23
N LEU A 70 12.23 -0.29 3.99
CA LEU A 70 10.91 -0.61 3.46
C LEU A 70 9.93 0.56 3.54
N LEU A 71 9.13 0.72 2.49
CA LEU A 71 7.91 1.50 2.52
C LEU A 71 6.70 0.57 2.47
N ILE A 72 5.70 0.85 3.30
CA ILE A 72 4.46 0.08 3.37
C ILE A 72 3.29 1.03 3.21
N TYR A 73 2.42 0.75 2.25
CA TYR A 73 1.27 1.57 1.92
C TYR A 73 0.06 0.71 1.56
N ASN A 74 -1.14 1.26 1.76
CA ASN A 74 -2.37 0.62 1.33
C ASN A 74 -3.04 1.42 0.21
N ILE A 75 -3.71 0.73 -0.69
CA ILE A 75 -4.52 1.36 -1.74
C ILE A 75 -5.77 1.96 -1.10
N MET A 76 -6.06 3.20 -1.48
CA MET A 76 -7.25 3.95 -1.12
C MET A 76 -8.09 4.25 -2.35
N ILE A 77 -9.39 4.02 -2.25
CA ILE A 77 -10.37 4.45 -3.25
C ILE A 77 -10.91 5.81 -2.82
N LEU A 78 -10.51 6.85 -3.53
CA LEU A 78 -10.96 8.22 -3.28
C LEU A 78 -12.46 8.35 -3.60
N GLN A 79 -13.20 8.95 -2.67
CA GLN A 79 -14.59 9.32 -2.85
C GLN A 79 -14.82 10.77 -2.43
N THR A 80 -15.93 11.35 -2.88
CA THR A 80 -16.39 12.67 -2.45
C THR A 80 -17.67 12.52 -1.63
N PRO A 81 -17.70 12.98 -0.36
CA PRO A 81 -16.61 13.62 0.39
C PRO A 81 -15.56 12.59 0.88
N ILE A 82 -14.38 13.05 1.27
CA ILE A 82 -13.19 12.19 1.50
C ILE A 82 -13.41 11.16 2.61
N GLU A 83 -14.26 11.46 3.59
CA GLU A 83 -14.65 10.60 4.72
C GLU A 83 -15.29 9.28 4.26
N LYS A 84 -15.84 9.24 3.05
CA LYS A 84 -16.40 8.01 2.46
C LYS A 84 -15.35 7.13 1.81
N SER A 85 -14.19 7.70 1.46
CA SER A 85 -13.10 6.97 0.82
C SER A 85 -12.74 5.74 1.64
N THR A 86 -12.39 4.66 0.97
CA THR A 86 -12.13 3.37 1.61
C THR A 86 -10.70 2.93 1.40
N ILE A 87 -10.18 2.17 2.36
CA ILE A 87 -8.80 1.69 2.37
C ILE A 87 -8.83 0.16 2.41
N ASN A 88 -7.96 -0.46 1.63
CA ASN A 88 -7.76 -1.90 1.64
C ASN A 88 -6.59 -2.26 2.56
N PHE A 89 -6.89 -2.59 3.82
CA PHE A 89 -5.89 -3.02 4.81
C PHE A 89 -5.46 -4.49 4.65
N VAL A 90 -6.23 -5.28 3.89
CA VAL A 90 -5.93 -6.70 3.64
C VAL A 90 -4.79 -6.86 2.63
N ALA A 91 -4.65 -5.94 1.68
CA ALA A 91 -3.68 -6.07 0.59
C ALA A 91 -2.67 -4.93 0.50
N PRO A 92 -1.72 -4.81 1.45
CA PRO A 92 -0.70 -3.77 1.39
C PRO A 92 0.28 -3.96 0.24
N LEU A 93 0.89 -2.85 -0.14
CA LEU A 93 1.99 -2.75 -1.06
C LEU A 93 3.28 -2.55 -0.27
N ILE A 94 4.26 -3.37 -0.58
CA ILE A 94 5.60 -3.37 0.03
C ILE A 94 6.56 -2.88 -1.03
N PHE A 95 7.39 -1.90 -0.67
CA PHE A 95 8.46 -1.40 -1.52
C PHE A 95 9.79 -1.52 -0.78
N ASN A 96 10.75 -2.20 -1.37
CA ASN A 96 12.12 -2.22 -0.90
C ASN A 96 12.89 -1.11 -1.64
N THR A 97 13.23 -0.05 -0.92
CA THR A 97 13.89 1.12 -1.51
C THR A 97 15.39 0.91 -1.74
N ASP A 98 15.98 -0.12 -1.16
CA ASP A 98 17.40 -0.43 -1.36
C ASP A 98 17.66 -1.00 -2.76
N ASN A 99 16.69 -1.74 -3.31
CA ASN A 99 16.82 -2.43 -4.60
C ASN A 99 15.70 -2.11 -5.59
N GLN A 100 14.82 -1.16 -5.26
CA GLN A 100 13.71 -0.72 -6.12
C GLN A 100 12.77 -1.87 -6.54
N LEU A 101 12.50 -2.81 -5.63
CA LEU A 101 11.55 -3.88 -5.85
C LEU A 101 10.24 -3.62 -5.11
N MET A 102 9.12 -4.05 -5.68
CA MET A 102 7.82 -3.99 -5.01
C MET A 102 6.99 -5.27 -5.18
N ALA A 103 6.06 -5.47 -4.26
CA ALA A 103 5.03 -6.49 -4.36
C ALA A 103 3.75 -6.07 -3.64
N GLN A 104 2.62 -6.59 -4.12
CA GLN A 104 1.38 -6.64 -3.35
C GLN A 104 1.30 -7.98 -2.64
N ILE A 105 0.89 -7.98 -1.37
CA ILE A 105 0.58 -9.21 -0.65
C ILE A 105 -0.89 -9.24 -0.25
N ILE A 106 -1.41 -10.42 0.07
CA ILE A 106 -2.71 -10.60 0.72
C ILE A 106 -2.45 -11.10 2.14
N ILE A 107 -3.03 -10.43 3.12
CA ILE A 107 -2.98 -10.83 4.53
C ILE A 107 -4.24 -11.62 4.83
N ASP A 108 -4.11 -12.91 5.11
CA ASP A 108 -5.21 -13.85 5.29
C ASP A 108 -5.51 -14.19 6.76
N ASN A 109 -4.56 -13.96 7.67
CA ASN A 109 -4.65 -14.33 9.08
C ASN A 109 -5.02 -13.17 10.03
N ARG A 110 -5.79 -12.19 9.55
CA ARG A 110 -6.22 -11.02 10.32
C ARG A 110 -7.71 -10.75 10.14
N SER A 111 -8.48 -10.90 11.21
CA SER A 111 -9.92 -10.63 11.22
C SER A 111 -10.26 -9.15 11.38
N ASP A 112 -9.30 -8.34 11.82
CA ASP A 112 -9.45 -6.90 12.06
C ASP A 112 -9.04 -6.03 10.85
N PHE A 113 -8.71 -6.65 9.71
CA PHE A 113 -8.41 -5.96 8.45
C PHE A 113 -9.55 -6.15 7.45
N GLY A 114 -10.06 -5.05 6.91
CA GLY A 114 -11.07 -5.03 5.86
C GLY A 114 -10.51 -4.60 4.51
N ILE A 115 -11.19 -5.05 3.45
CA ILE A 115 -10.85 -4.73 2.05
C ILE A 115 -11.33 -3.34 1.61
N ALA A 116 -12.27 -2.73 2.34
CA ALA A 116 -12.89 -1.44 2.03
C ALA A 116 -13.31 -0.72 3.31
N GLU A 117 -12.39 -0.50 4.22
CA GLU A 117 -12.68 0.20 5.48
C GLU A 117 -12.77 1.72 5.26
N PRO A 118 -13.87 2.40 5.67
CA PRO A 118 -14.00 3.85 5.51
C PRO A 118 -12.95 4.64 6.29
N ILE A 119 -12.29 5.60 5.64
CA ILE A 119 -11.24 6.41 6.27
C ILE A 119 -11.74 7.20 7.49
N LYS A 120 -13.02 7.60 7.51
CA LYS A 120 -13.65 8.31 8.65
C LYS A 120 -13.50 7.60 9.99
N ASN A 121 -13.32 6.29 9.99
CA ASN A 121 -13.13 5.51 11.22
C ASN A 121 -11.76 5.77 11.87
N TYR A 122 -10.81 6.36 11.13
CA TYR A 122 -9.44 6.63 11.57
C TYR A 122 -9.08 8.11 11.59
N LEU A 123 -9.94 8.95 11.00
CA LEU A 123 -9.84 10.39 11.21
C LEU A 123 -10.15 10.64 12.69
N LYS A 124 -9.13 10.93 13.49
CA LYS A 124 -9.35 11.47 14.84
C LYS A 124 -10.26 12.68 14.67
N GLY A 125 -11.40 12.64 15.34
CA GLY A 125 -12.40 13.67 15.16
C GLY A 125 -11.80 15.06 15.38
N ALA A 126 -12.09 15.97 14.46
CA ALA A 126 -12.36 17.36 14.77
C ALA A 126 -13.66 17.44 15.61
N SER A 127 -13.69 16.69 16.70
CA SER A 127 -14.76 16.57 17.67
C SER A 127 -14.08 16.44 19.03
N ASP A 128 -13.47 17.55 19.43
CA ASP A 128 -13.15 17.98 20.80
C ASP A 128 -12.59 19.43 20.73
N VAL A 129 -13.39 20.36 20.18
CA VAL A 129 -13.43 21.79 20.55
C VAL A 129 -14.87 22.28 20.44
#